data_AF-A0A839YS21-F1
#
_entry.id   AF-A0A839YS21-F1
#
_cell.length_a   1.000
_cell.length_b   1.000
_cell.length_c   1.000
_cell.angle_alpha   90.00
_cell.angle_beta   90.00
_cell.angle_gamma   90.00
#
_symmetry.space_group_name_H-M   'P 1'
#
loop_
_entity.id
_entity.type
_entity.pdbx_description
1 polymer ?
#
loop_
_entity_poly.entity_id
_entity_poly.type
_entity_poly.pdbx_seq_one_letter_code
_entity_poly.pdbx_strand_id
1 'polypeptide(L)'
;MKKLRHILPIGLVALGLAACSTTPAPPPVVEAVEEPRGFVMPEGYRWSHGHAPRSHEAMVETFGVTEVGPNEWHWVDSVPEEGEVKVIVDLKEQMTYAWKGDVLVGAASVSTGKAGKETQLGFWPILTKHKRYRSRKYDNAPMPYFQRMDRFGIGLHGGHNPGKPASHGCIRLPEPYAAKLFALTSIGDEVIVEG
;
A
#
# COMPACT_ATOMS: atom_id res chain seq x y z
N MET A 1 -50.06 57.35 61.59
CA MET A 1 -49.07 56.50 62.31
C MET A 1 -48.96 55.16 61.59
N LYS A 2 -47.72 54.63 61.43
CA LYS A 2 -47.31 53.30 60.88
C LYS A 2 -47.48 53.13 59.35
N LYS A 3 -46.43 53.34 58.53
CA LYS A 3 -45.34 52.41 58.08
C LYS A 3 -45.84 51.12 57.40
N LEU A 4 -45.63 50.99 56.08
CA LEU A 4 -45.12 49.77 55.40
C LEU A 4 -44.84 50.08 53.91
N ARG A 5 -43.60 50.42 53.53
CA ARG A 5 -42.53 49.56 53.00
C ARG A 5 -42.91 48.83 51.70
N HIS A 6 -42.33 49.32 50.60
CA HIS A 6 -42.31 48.73 49.26
C HIS A 6 -41.71 47.33 49.28
N ILE A 7 -42.36 46.39 48.58
CA ILE A 7 -41.73 45.14 48.13
C ILE A 7 -42.19 44.93 46.69
N LEU A 8 -41.22 45.03 45.78
CA LEU A 8 -41.31 44.73 44.36
C LEU A 8 -41.36 43.20 44.21
N PRO A 9 -42.31 42.60 43.45
CA PRO A 9 -42.22 41.18 43.16
C PRO A 9 -41.12 40.96 42.11
N ILE A 10 -40.08 40.27 42.55
CA ILE A 10 -39.00 39.70 41.74
C ILE A 10 -39.60 38.64 40.82
N GLY A 11 -39.28 38.74 39.54
CA GLY A 11 -39.76 37.82 38.51
C GLY A 11 -39.24 36.40 38.68
N LEU A 12 -40.03 35.45 38.20
CA LEU A 12 -39.57 34.11 37.88
C LEU A 12 -39.98 33.81 36.44
N VAL A 13 -39.14 34.23 35.50
CA VAL A 13 -39.19 33.70 34.13
C VAL A 13 -38.58 32.31 34.20
N ALA A 14 -39.42 31.28 34.13
CA ALA A 14 -38.96 29.91 33.97
C ALA A 14 -38.39 29.76 32.55
N LEU A 15 -37.07 29.92 32.42
CA LEU A 15 -36.34 29.61 31.20
C LEU A 15 -36.29 28.08 31.07
N GLY A 16 -37.24 27.51 30.33
CA GLY A 16 -37.19 26.12 29.91
C GLY A 16 -36.00 25.92 28.97
N LEU A 17 -34.86 25.51 29.53
CA LEU A 17 -33.74 24.99 28.73
C LEU A 17 -34.18 23.65 28.15
N ALA A 18 -34.71 23.67 26.94
CA ALA A 18 -34.74 22.47 26.10
C ALA A 18 -33.28 22.13 25.77
N ALA A 19 -32.69 21.27 26.59
CA ALA A 19 -31.41 20.65 26.27
C ALA A 19 -31.64 19.70 25.09
N CYS A 20 -31.49 20.19 23.87
CA CYS A 20 -31.23 19.33 22.73
C CYS A 20 -29.83 18.73 22.94
N SER A 21 -29.76 17.62 23.65
CA SER A 21 -28.58 16.76 23.67
C SER A 21 -28.51 16.06 22.31
N THR A 22 -28.04 16.76 21.28
CA THR A 22 -27.63 16.10 20.05
C THR A 22 -26.26 15.50 20.31
N THR A 23 -26.25 14.30 20.88
CA THR A 23 -25.04 13.48 20.91
C THR A 23 -24.63 13.26 19.45
N PRO A 24 -23.42 13.67 19.03
CA PRO A 24 -22.96 13.36 17.69
C PRO A 24 -22.97 11.84 17.54
N ALA A 25 -23.53 11.35 16.44
CA ALA A 25 -23.49 9.92 16.13
C ALA A 25 -22.02 9.47 16.20
N PRO A 26 -21.73 8.33 16.85
CA PRO A 26 -20.39 7.78 16.80
C PRO A 26 -19.98 7.65 15.33
N PRO A 27 -18.71 7.93 14.99
CA PRO A 27 -18.24 7.69 13.64
C PRO A 27 -18.58 6.24 13.26
N PRO A 28 -18.94 5.97 11.99
CA PRO A 28 -19.18 4.60 11.57
C PRO A 28 -17.96 3.79 12.01
N VAL A 29 -18.23 2.73 12.78
CA VAL A 29 -17.22 1.73 13.07
C VAL A 29 -16.87 1.19 11.69
N VAL A 30 -15.74 1.65 11.14
CA VAL A 30 -15.13 0.99 10.00
C VAL A 30 -14.93 -0.42 10.47
N GLU A 31 -15.75 -1.35 9.96
CA GLU A 31 -15.57 -2.76 10.22
C GLU A 31 -14.10 -3.04 10.02
N ALA A 32 -13.47 -3.63 11.04
CA ALA A 32 -12.10 -4.07 10.91
C ALA A 32 -12.06 -4.91 9.64
N VAL A 33 -11.29 -4.45 8.64
CA VAL A 33 -11.00 -5.25 7.45
C VAL A 33 -10.54 -6.58 8.00
N GLU A 34 -11.33 -7.62 7.75
CA GLU A 34 -11.10 -8.97 8.24
C GLU A 34 -9.61 -9.26 8.02
N GLU A 35 -8.88 -9.62 9.08
CA GLU A 35 -7.46 -10.00 8.96
C GLU A 35 -7.35 -10.90 7.73
N PRO A 36 -6.41 -10.63 6.79
CA PRO A 36 -6.37 -11.39 5.55
C PRO A 36 -6.37 -12.86 5.93
N ARG A 37 -7.46 -13.54 5.55
CA ARG A 37 -7.68 -14.96 5.84
C ARG A 37 -6.37 -15.65 5.51
N GLY A 38 -5.83 -16.37 6.49
CA GLY A 38 -4.58 -17.11 6.31
C GLY A 38 -4.58 -17.76 4.93
N PHE A 39 -3.55 -17.42 4.17
CA PHE A 39 -3.21 -17.88 2.83
C PHE A 39 -4.14 -18.97 2.23
N VAL A 40 -5.13 -18.55 1.43
CA VAL A 40 -5.85 -19.47 0.55
C VAL A 40 -5.25 -19.34 -0.84
N MET A 41 -4.55 -20.38 -1.28
CA MET A 41 -4.08 -20.46 -2.66
C MET A 41 -5.27 -20.38 -3.62
N PRO A 42 -5.23 -19.54 -4.67
CA PRO A 42 -6.19 -19.65 -5.75
C PRO A 42 -6.19 -21.08 -6.29
N GLU A 43 -7.38 -21.61 -6.60
CA GLU A 43 -7.51 -22.95 -7.15
C GLU A 43 -6.67 -23.06 -8.44
N GLY A 44 -5.77 -24.06 -8.48
CA GLY A 44 -4.86 -24.28 -9.61
C GLY A 44 -3.56 -23.46 -9.61
N TYR A 45 -3.33 -22.57 -8.63
CA TYR A 45 -2.04 -21.87 -8.54
C TYR A 45 -0.93 -22.84 -8.14
N ARG A 46 0.03 -23.02 -9.04
CA ARG A 46 1.29 -23.72 -8.77
C ARG A 46 2.37 -22.67 -8.58
N TRP A 47 3.06 -22.71 -7.45
CA TRP A 47 4.32 -22.00 -7.32
C TRP A 47 5.22 -22.37 -8.49
N SER A 48 5.46 -21.40 -9.37
CA SER A 48 6.67 -21.48 -10.19
C SER A 48 7.82 -21.56 -9.20
N HIS A 49 8.82 -22.39 -9.44
CA HIS A 49 10.01 -22.42 -8.60
C HIS A 49 10.85 -21.16 -8.91
N GLY A 50 10.24 -19.98 -8.78
CA GLY A 50 10.67 -18.68 -9.32
C GLY A 50 10.71 -18.63 -10.83
N HIS A 51 10.93 -17.41 -11.32
CA HIS A 51 11.08 -16.93 -12.69
C HIS A 51 9.90 -16.17 -13.31
N ALA A 52 8.72 -16.12 -12.68
CA ALA A 52 7.56 -15.38 -13.19
C ALA A 52 7.46 -15.42 -14.74
N PRO A 53 7.52 -16.61 -15.38
CA PRO A 53 7.99 -16.75 -16.77
C PRO A 53 7.13 -15.95 -17.75
N ARG A 54 5.80 -15.93 -17.53
CA ARG A 54 4.88 -15.09 -18.31
C ARG A 54 5.22 -13.60 -18.24
N SER A 55 5.63 -13.11 -17.06
CA SER A 55 6.03 -11.71 -16.89
C SER A 55 7.39 -11.42 -17.52
N HIS A 56 8.32 -12.37 -17.47
CA HIS A 56 9.59 -12.24 -18.18
C HIS A 56 9.40 -12.23 -19.70
N GLU A 57 8.62 -13.16 -20.26
CA GLU A 57 8.28 -13.20 -21.68
C GLU A 57 7.61 -11.90 -22.13
N ALA A 58 6.62 -11.41 -21.35
CA ALA A 58 5.96 -10.14 -21.63
C ALA A 58 6.91 -8.94 -21.55
N MET A 59 7.91 -8.97 -20.66
CA MET A 59 8.93 -7.92 -20.58
C MET A 59 9.79 -7.91 -21.85
N VAL A 60 10.22 -9.08 -22.33
CA VAL A 60 10.98 -9.22 -23.57
C VAL A 60 10.16 -8.70 -24.76
N GLU A 61 8.89 -9.08 -24.85
CA GLU A 61 7.99 -8.62 -25.91
C GLU A 61 7.73 -7.11 -25.86
N THR A 62 7.44 -6.58 -24.68
CA THR A 62 7.02 -5.18 -24.51
C THR A 62 8.18 -4.20 -24.61
N PHE A 63 9.34 -4.55 -24.05
CA PHE A 63 10.47 -3.63 -23.92
C PHE A 63 11.71 -4.03 -24.74
N GLY A 64 11.73 -5.21 -25.33
CA GLY A 64 12.87 -5.70 -26.13
C GLY A 64 14.12 -5.98 -25.29
N VAL A 65 13.98 -6.16 -23.97
CA VAL A 65 15.09 -6.44 -23.05
C VAL A 65 14.93 -7.81 -22.42
N THR A 66 16.05 -8.52 -22.23
CA THR A 66 16.09 -9.83 -21.57
C THR A 66 16.55 -9.75 -20.12
N GLU A 67 17.18 -8.64 -19.72
CA GLU A 67 17.68 -8.41 -18.37
C GLU A 67 17.45 -6.94 -18.00
N VAL A 68 17.28 -6.70 -16.70
CA VAL A 68 17.16 -5.34 -16.14
C VAL A 68 18.16 -5.24 -14.99
N GLY A 69 19.15 -4.36 -15.13
CA GLY A 69 20.24 -4.23 -14.18
C GLY A 69 19.83 -3.62 -12.85
N PRO A 70 20.75 -3.59 -11.86
CA PRO A 70 20.53 -2.94 -10.58
C PRO A 70 20.04 -1.50 -10.73
N ASN A 71 18.90 -1.20 -10.09
CA ASN A 71 18.25 0.10 -10.12
C ASN A 71 17.72 0.56 -11.50
N GLU A 72 17.70 -0.32 -12.50
CA GLU A 72 17.10 -0.09 -13.81
C GLU A 72 15.61 -0.45 -13.84
N TRP A 73 14.88 0.14 -14.79
CA TRP A 73 13.44 -0.01 -14.94
C TRP A 73 12.96 0.40 -16.33
N HIS A 74 11.81 -0.12 -16.72
CA HIS A 74 11.09 0.16 -17.95
C HIS A 74 9.61 0.42 -17.67
N TRP A 75 8.99 1.25 -18.49
CA TRP A 75 7.57 1.59 -18.38
C TRP A 75 7.03 1.95 -19.76
N VAL A 76 5.79 1.56 -20.06
CA VAL A 76 5.14 1.89 -21.34
C VAL A 76 4.79 3.37 -21.43
N ASP A 77 4.76 3.95 -22.64
CA ASP A 77 4.39 5.36 -22.81
C ASP A 77 2.91 5.64 -22.53
N SER A 78 2.05 4.64 -22.79
CA SER A 78 0.61 4.73 -22.56
C SER A 78 0.12 3.52 -21.78
N VAL A 79 -0.49 3.76 -20.63
CA VAL A 79 -1.11 2.75 -19.77
C VAL A 79 -2.59 2.60 -20.19
N PRO A 80 -3.12 1.37 -20.32
CA PRO A 80 -4.55 1.17 -20.57
C PRO A 80 -5.44 1.82 -19.51
N GLU A 81 -6.58 2.37 -19.92
CA GLU A 81 -7.54 3.01 -19.00
C GLU A 81 -8.19 1.98 -18.06
N GLU A 82 -8.59 0.85 -18.63
CA GLU A 82 -9.30 -0.22 -17.93
C GLU A 82 -8.41 -1.41 -17.59
N GLY A 83 -8.90 -2.28 -16.71
CA GLY A 83 -8.21 -3.48 -16.26
C GLY A 83 -7.80 -3.44 -14.79
N GLU A 84 -7.78 -4.62 -14.18
CA GLU A 84 -7.27 -4.82 -12.82
C GLU A 84 -5.76 -4.57 -12.80
N VAL A 85 -5.25 -3.96 -11.72
CA VAL A 85 -3.81 -3.79 -11.52
C VAL A 85 -3.28 -4.96 -10.71
N LYS A 86 -2.22 -5.60 -11.20
CA LYS A 86 -1.49 -6.65 -10.48
C LYS A 86 -0.01 -6.34 -10.49
N VAL A 87 0.63 -6.53 -9.34
CA VAL A 87 2.08 -6.38 -9.20
C VAL A 87 2.66 -7.73 -8.87
N ILE A 88 3.59 -8.22 -9.70
CA ILE A 88 4.32 -9.45 -9.44
C ILE A 88 5.72 -9.08 -8.98
N VAL A 89 6.23 -9.76 -7.96
CA VAL A 89 7.58 -9.62 -7.43
C VAL A 89 8.22 -11.01 -7.44
N ASP A 90 9.26 -11.16 -8.24
CA ASP A 90 10.06 -12.38 -8.32
C ASP A 90 11.29 -12.25 -7.42
N LEU A 91 11.35 -13.08 -6.37
CA LEU A 91 12.44 -13.06 -5.42
C LEU A 91 13.73 -13.65 -5.99
N LYS A 92 13.65 -14.62 -6.91
CA LYS A 92 14.84 -15.29 -7.49
C LYS A 92 15.55 -14.39 -8.49
N GLU A 93 14.77 -13.77 -9.38
CA GLU A 93 15.30 -12.85 -10.40
C GLU A 93 15.50 -11.43 -9.85
N GLN A 94 15.00 -11.13 -8.65
CA GLN A 94 14.98 -9.77 -8.10
C GLN A 94 14.33 -8.79 -9.07
N MET A 95 13.14 -9.16 -9.56
CA MET A 95 12.38 -8.38 -10.52
C MET A 95 10.98 -8.06 -9.99
N THR A 96 10.39 -6.99 -10.51
CA THR A 96 8.97 -6.72 -10.36
C THR A 96 8.34 -6.34 -11.71
N TYR A 97 7.08 -6.70 -11.86
CA TYR A 97 6.29 -6.54 -13.06
C TYR A 97 4.93 -5.95 -12.69
N ALA A 98 4.58 -4.82 -13.29
CA ALA A 98 3.30 -4.16 -13.10
C ALA A 98 2.43 -4.44 -14.32
N TRP A 99 1.24 -4.97 -14.06
CA TRP A 99 0.23 -5.31 -15.06
C TRP A 99 -1.00 -4.42 -14.91
N LYS A 100 -1.64 -4.10 -16.03
CA LYS A 100 -2.95 -3.45 -16.11
C LYS A 100 -3.80 -4.26 -17.09
N GLY A 101 -4.74 -5.04 -16.57
CA GLY A 101 -5.41 -6.10 -17.35
C GLY A 101 -4.38 -7.12 -17.85
N ASP A 102 -4.41 -7.40 -19.16
CA ASP A 102 -3.47 -8.31 -19.82
C ASP A 102 -2.25 -7.60 -20.43
N VAL A 103 -2.02 -6.32 -20.10
CA VAL A 103 -0.88 -5.54 -20.60
C VAL A 103 0.16 -5.37 -19.50
N LEU A 104 1.40 -5.78 -19.77
CA LEU A 104 2.54 -5.42 -18.93
C LEU A 104 2.86 -3.95 -19.14
N VAL A 105 2.78 -3.15 -18.07
CA VAL A 105 2.96 -1.68 -18.15
C VAL A 105 4.28 -1.22 -17.57
N GLY A 106 4.97 -2.06 -16.79
CA GLY A 106 6.30 -1.73 -16.30
C GLY A 106 7.04 -2.93 -15.74
N ALA A 107 8.36 -2.90 -15.85
CA ALA A 107 9.26 -3.88 -15.25
C ALA A 107 10.44 -3.16 -14.58
N ALA A 108 10.94 -3.68 -13.47
CA ALA A 108 12.11 -3.11 -12.80
C ALA A 108 12.86 -4.17 -12.01
N SER A 109 14.16 -3.97 -11.82
CA SER A 109 14.86 -4.70 -10.77
C SER A 109 14.36 -4.25 -9.41
N VAL A 110 14.49 -5.11 -8.40
CA VAL A 110 14.15 -4.83 -7.01
C VAL A 110 15.27 -5.24 -6.06
N SER A 111 15.17 -4.78 -4.82
CA SER A 111 15.97 -5.31 -3.73
C SER A 111 15.11 -5.68 -2.54
N THR A 112 14.98 -6.98 -2.32
CA THR A 112 14.10 -7.60 -1.31
C THR A 112 14.83 -7.86 0.01
N GLY A 113 14.17 -8.54 0.94
CA GLY A 113 14.69 -8.88 2.26
C GLY A 113 15.92 -9.80 2.23
N LYS A 114 17.00 -9.39 2.91
CA LYS A 114 18.22 -10.21 3.05
C LYS A 114 17.98 -11.45 3.93
N ALA A 115 18.94 -12.36 3.95
CA ALA A 115 18.94 -13.53 4.85
C ALA A 115 18.63 -13.15 6.32
N GLY A 116 17.67 -13.84 6.93
CA GLY A 116 17.11 -13.60 8.26
C GLY A 116 16.08 -12.45 8.33
N LYS A 117 15.74 -11.83 7.20
CA LYS A 117 14.76 -10.76 7.02
C LYS A 117 14.02 -10.88 5.68
N GLU A 118 13.73 -12.11 5.28
CA GLU A 118 13.16 -12.47 3.99
C GLU A 118 11.84 -11.74 3.73
N THR A 119 11.65 -11.31 2.49
CA THR A 119 10.33 -10.90 2.01
C THR A 119 9.47 -12.15 1.86
N GLN A 120 8.29 -12.14 2.47
CA GLN A 120 7.45 -13.33 2.52
C GLN A 120 6.70 -13.55 1.20
N LEU A 121 6.72 -14.80 0.73
CA LEU A 121 5.93 -15.24 -0.40
C LEU A 121 4.43 -15.07 -0.12
N GLY A 122 3.66 -14.74 -1.15
CA GLY A 122 2.21 -14.77 -1.09
C GLY A 122 1.49 -13.69 -1.87
N PHE A 123 0.17 -13.61 -1.65
CA PHE A 123 -0.74 -12.63 -2.24
C PHE A 123 -1.04 -11.59 -1.17
N TRP A 124 -0.68 -10.35 -1.44
CA TRP A 124 -0.73 -9.27 -0.46
C TRP A 124 -1.55 -8.11 -1.02
N PRO A 125 -2.61 -7.67 -0.35
CA PRO A 125 -3.28 -6.44 -0.72
C PRO A 125 -2.43 -5.23 -0.36
N ILE A 126 -2.52 -4.16 -1.14
CA ILE A 126 -2.03 -2.85 -0.70
C ILE A 126 -2.97 -2.29 0.37
N LEU A 127 -2.52 -2.26 1.62
CA LEU A 127 -3.29 -1.81 2.77
C LEU A 127 -3.34 -0.29 2.90
N THR A 128 -2.19 0.38 2.71
CA THR A 128 -2.09 1.84 2.83
C THR A 128 -1.03 2.40 1.88
N LYS A 129 -1.15 3.69 1.56
CA LYS A 129 -0.27 4.38 0.62
C LYS A 129 0.18 5.73 1.17
N HIS A 130 1.49 5.99 1.14
CA HIS A 130 2.09 7.22 1.65
C HIS A 130 3.19 7.72 0.69
N LYS A 131 2.95 8.84 0.01
CA LYS A 131 3.93 9.44 -0.92
C LYS A 131 5.24 9.83 -0.22
N ARG A 132 5.16 10.35 1.01
CA ARG A 132 6.30 10.76 1.84
C ARG A 132 6.22 10.04 3.19
N TYR A 133 6.80 8.84 3.28
CA TYR A 133 6.85 8.06 4.51
C TYR A 133 8.26 8.02 5.09
N ARG A 134 8.35 7.96 6.42
CA ARG A 134 9.60 7.68 7.14
C ARG A 134 9.34 6.59 8.16
N SER A 135 10.16 5.54 8.15
CA SER A 135 9.97 4.42 9.07
C SER A 135 10.48 4.75 10.46
N ARG A 136 9.58 4.78 11.45
CA ARG A 136 9.97 4.88 12.87
C ARG A 136 10.75 3.65 13.34
N LYS A 137 10.49 2.48 12.74
CA LYS A 137 11.15 1.20 13.06
C LYS A 137 12.60 1.13 12.53
N TYR A 138 12.89 1.86 11.45
CA TYR A 138 14.19 1.86 10.79
C TYR A 138 14.81 3.26 10.85
N ASP A 139 14.92 3.82 12.06
CA ASP A 139 15.64 5.08 12.33
C ASP A 139 15.24 6.26 11.41
N ASN A 140 13.94 6.47 11.22
CA ASN A 140 13.38 7.49 10.33
C ASN A 140 13.89 7.44 8.88
N ALA A 141 14.30 6.25 8.42
CA ALA A 141 14.71 6.03 7.04
C ALA A 141 13.60 6.46 6.07
N PRO A 142 13.93 7.23 5.02
CA PRO A 142 12.97 7.66 4.02
C PRO A 142 12.51 6.46 3.19
N MET A 143 11.20 6.38 2.97
CA MET A 143 10.54 5.37 2.14
C MET A 143 9.56 6.09 1.21
N PRO A 144 10.07 6.79 0.16
CA PRO A 144 9.22 7.49 -0.79
C PRO A 144 8.29 6.52 -1.51
N TYR A 145 7.06 6.96 -1.78
CA TYR A 145 6.02 6.15 -2.45
C TYR A 145 5.74 4.82 -1.76
N PHE A 146 5.69 4.82 -0.43
CA PHE A 146 5.45 3.62 0.36
C PHE A 146 4.04 3.07 0.15
N GLN A 147 3.96 1.77 -0.16
CA GLN A 147 2.73 1.00 -0.33
C GLN A 147 2.80 -0.20 0.61
N ARG A 148 2.06 -0.14 1.72
CA ARG A 148 2.13 -1.14 2.79
C ARG A 148 1.36 -2.40 2.40
N MET A 149 1.97 -3.56 2.61
CA MET A 149 1.40 -4.89 2.31
C MET A 149 0.95 -5.64 3.56
N ASP A 150 1.57 -5.38 4.72
CA ASP A 150 1.25 -6.09 5.97
C ASP A 150 1.05 -5.16 7.18
N ARG A 151 0.58 -5.74 8.28
CA ARG A 151 0.42 -5.04 9.55
C ARG A 151 1.74 -4.67 10.25
N PHE A 152 2.86 -5.28 9.86
CA PHE A 152 4.18 -5.08 10.47
C PHE A 152 5.02 -3.98 9.81
N GLY A 153 4.51 -3.36 8.75
CA GLY A 153 5.14 -2.25 8.04
C GLY A 153 6.04 -2.68 6.88
N ILE A 154 5.86 -3.89 6.35
CA ILE A 154 6.49 -4.36 5.12
C ILE A 154 5.66 -3.88 3.93
N GLY A 155 6.34 -3.50 2.84
CA GLY A 155 5.71 -2.99 1.63
C GLY A 155 6.71 -2.61 0.54
N LEU A 156 6.19 -2.05 -0.54
CA LEU A 156 6.97 -1.52 -1.64
C LEU A 156 7.30 -0.05 -1.41
N HIS A 157 8.52 0.39 -1.76
CA HIS A 157 8.88 1.80 -1.75
C HIS A 157 10.11 2.08 -2.62
N GLY A 158 10.31 3.34 -3.00
CA GLY A 158 11.56 3.79 -3.61
C GLY A 158 12.71 3.71 -2.61
N GLY A 159 13.90 3.33 -3.07
CA GLY A 159 15.10 3.30 -2.25
C GLY A 159 16.31 2.71 -2.96
N HIS A 160 17.43 2.62 -2.24
CA HIS A 160 18.65 2.02 -2.80
C HIS A 160 18.37 0.59 -3.28
N ASN A 161 18.64 0.30 -4.55
CA ASN A 161 18.39 -0.99 -5.16
C ASN A 161 19.68 -1.55 -5.78
N PRO A 162 20.40 -2.44 -5.07
CA PRO A 162 21.61 -3.09 -5.60
C PRO A 162 21.32 -4.33 -6.48
N GLY A 163 20.07 -4.60 -6.87
CA GLY A 163 19.69 -5.77 -7.68
C GLY A 163 19.86 -7.12 -6.97
N LYS A 164 19.89 -7.11 -5.63
CA LYS A 164 20.01 -8.30 -4.79
C LYS A 164 19.30 -8.12 -3.46
N PRO A 165 18.97 -9.20 -2.72
CA PRO A 165 18.36 -9.09 -1.40
C PRO A 165 19.27 -8.32 -0.43
N ALA A 166 18.79 -7.19 0.09
CA ALA A 166 19.56 -6.31 0.96
C ALA A 166 18.70 -5.42 1.89
N SER A 167 17.36 -5.60 1.89
CA SER A 167 16.44 -4.86 2.77
C SER A 167 16.18 -5.63 4.08
N HIS A 168 15.31 -5.07 4.94
CA HIS A 168 14.79 -5.73 6.15
C HIS A 168 13.37 -6.31 5.96
N GLY A 169 13.03 -6.67 4.71
CA GLY A 169 11.78 -7.32 4.31
C GLY A 169 10.99 -6.54 3.27
N CYS A 170 11.12 -5.21 3.24
CA CYS A 170 10.49 -4.36 2.21
C CYS A 170 11.05 -4.63 0.82
N ILE A 171 10.26 -4.34 -0.21
CA ILE A 171 10.67 -4.42 -1.61
C ILE A 171 11.10 -3.03 -2.05
N ARG A 172 12.40 -2.83 -2.25
CA ARG A 172 12.95 -1.54 -2.69
C ARG A 172 12.96 -1.46 -4.20
N LEU A 173 12.45 -0.35 -4.71
CA LEU A 173 12.27 -0.06 -6.13
C LEU A 173 13.17 1.12 -6.55
N PRO A 174 13.55 1.23 -7.83
CA PRO A 174 14.01 2.49 -8.40
C PRO A 174 12.97 3.58 -8.13
N GLU A 175 13.37 4.72 -7.60
CA GLU A 175 12.42 5.75 -7.15
C GLU A 175 11.48 6.26 -8.26
N PRO A 176 11.93 6.49 -9.52
CA PRO A 176 11.03 6.87 -10.60
C PRO A 176 9.98 5.80 -10.91
N TYR A 177 10.36 4.52 -10.88
CA TYR A 177 9.43 3.41 -11.03
C TYR A 177 8.44 3.35 -9.86
N ALA A 178 8.92 3.53 -8.62
CA ALA A 178 8.07 3.58 -7.43
C ALA A 178 7.01 4.68 -7.54
N ALA A 179 7.37 5.84 -8.10
CA ALA A 179 6.43 6.94 -8.34
C ALA A 179 5.33 6.58 -9.34
N LYS A 180 5.69 5.93 -10.44
CA LYS A 180 4.74 5.45 -11.47
C LYS A 180 3.84 4.36 -10.93
N LEU A 181 4.41 3.36 -10.27
CA LEU A 181 3.66 2.29 -9.63
C LEU A 181 2.69 2.83 -8.59
N PHE A 182 3.12 3.79 -7.77
CA PHE A 182 2.25 4.45 -6.80
C PHE A 182 1.12 5.25 -7.44
N ALA A 183 1.29 5.77 -8.65
CA ALA A 183 0.19 6.41 -9.38
C ALA A 183 -0.76 5.38 -9.99
N LEU A 184 -0.23 4.24 -10.44
CA LEU A 184 -1.00 3.16 -11.07
C LEU A 184 -1.91 2.42 -10.09
N THR A 185 -1.38 2.06 -8.93
CA THR A 185 -2.07 1.19 -7.97
C THR A 185 -3.11 1.93 -7.12
N SER A 186 -3.98 1.17 -6.46
CA SER A 186 -4.95 1.60 -5.46
C SER A 186 -4.82 0.76 -4.19
N ILE A 187 -5.46 1.21 -3.10
CA ILE A 187 -5.62 0.37 -1.90
C ILE A 187 -6.52 -0.81 -2.29
N GLY A 188 -6.11 -2.02 -1.91
CA GLY A 188 -6.78 -3.28 -2.26
C GLY A 188 -6.17 -4.00 -3.45
N ASP A 189 -5.42 -3.33 -4.32
CA ASP A 189 -4.75 -3.98 -5.45
C ASP A 189 -3.74 -5.03 -4.95
N GLU A 190 -3.60 -6.10 -5.74
CA GLU A 190 -2.84 -7.28 -5.35
C GLU A 190 -1.35 -7.17 -5.72
N VAL A 191 -0.51 -7.56 -4.76
CA VAL A 191 0.92 -7.78 -4.92
C VAL A 191 1.21 -9.26 -4.68
N ILE A 192 1.63 -9.94 -5.73
CA ILE A 192 2.03 -11.34 -5.72
C ILE A 192 3.54 -11.40 -5.51
N VAL A 193 3.99 -12.03 -4.44
CA VAL A 193 5.39 -12.30 -4.16
C VAL A 193 5.63 -13.78 -4.38
N GLU A 194 6.46 -14.10 -5.37
CA GLU A 194 6.80 -15.46 -5.77
C GLU A 194 8.31 -15.65 -5.92
N GLY A 195 8.74 -16.91 -5.99
CA GLY A 195 10.16 -17.27 -6.19
C GLY A 195 10.81 -18.03 -5.06
#